data_AF-A0A6N8XE84-F1
#
_entry.id   AF-A0A6N8XE84-F1
#
_cell.length_a   1.000
_cell.length_b   1.000
_cell.length_c   1.000
_cell.angle_alpha   90.00
_cell.angle_beta   90.00
_cell.angle_gamma   90.00
#
_symmetry.space_group_name_H-M   'P 1'
#
loop_
_entity.id
_entity.type
_entity.pdbx_description
1 polymer ?
#
loop_
_entity_poly.entity_id
_entity_poly.type
_entity_poly.pdbx_seq_one_letter_code
_entity_poly.pdbx_strand_id
1 'polypeptide(L)'
;DNGTGQAPPARQPVVPAAARSTFGWFEPLVKAWYGGRFWPRLLWPFAAVFAWLARRRRQRFESGKAMAWKAPVPVVVVGNVTTGGTGKTPLVMWLVDWLRKRGVRAGVVSRGYGGRATYPLPVTGSTPASACGDEAAMIARRSDCPVVVDPNRTRAVRTLLADNEIDVVISDDGLQHYALDRDVEIAVVDGARGLGNGLCLPAGPLREPASRLDQCDWIVANGGPTPDAPTASTVVARATGFVNLASGKRLDPDSFVERNGRNVLAVAGVGNPGRFQSTLSEIGLAPVMRTFADHHRFVAADLAAGEGVSVVVTEKDAEKIKDLGDVGDHCWYLEIEMEFLEPVDELLHDLLVSHGVAFHDPVLPPVES
;
A
#
# COMPACT_ATOMS: atom_id res chain seq x y z
N ASP A 1 -50.36 18.28 47.03
CA ASP A 1 -50.13 16.87 46.68
C ASP A 1 -49.85 16.76 45.19
N ASN A 2 -48.64 17.06 44.71
CA ASN A 2 -47.39 16.31 44.87
C ASN A 2 -47.54 14.81 44.59
N GLY A 3 -47.18 14.40 43.37
CA GLY A 3 -47.21 12.99 42.93
C GLY A 3 -46.48 12.73 41.61
N THR A 4 -45.23 13.18 41.53
CA THR A 4 -44.09 12.53 40.86
C THR A 4 -44.27 11.92 39.45
N GLY A 5 -43.82 12.66 38.43
CA GLY A 5 -43.44 12.11 37.14
C GLY A 5 -42.14 11.28 37.26
N GLN A 6 -42.24 10.00 36.95
CA GLN A 6 -41.09 9.10 36.86
C GLN A 6 -40.48 9.23 35.46
N ALA A 7 -39.27 9.80 35.38
CA ALA A 7 -38.46 9.76 34.17
C ALA A 7 -38.09 8.29 33.85
N PRO A 8 -38.12 7.87 32.57
CA PRO A 8 -37.67 6.53 32.20
C PRO A 8 -36.18 6.35 32.55
N PRO A 9 -35.75 5.16 32.99
CA PRO A 9 -34.38 4.95 33.41
C PRO A 9 -33.42 5.22 32.25
N ALA A 10 -32.35 5.97 32.55
CA ALA A 10 -31.26 6.22 31.63
C ALA A 10 -30.74 4.89 31.07
N ARG A 11 -30.75 4.75 29.73
CA ARG A 11 -30.15 3.60 29.05
C ARG A 11 -28.69 3.53 29.45
N GLN A 12 -28.29 2.45 30.10
CA GLN A 12 -26.89 2.18 30.38
C GLN A 12 -26.13 2.16 29.04
N PRO A 13 -24.91 2.73 28.97
CA PRO A 13 -24.09 2.59 27.78
C PRO A 13 -23.85 1.09 27.58
N VAL A 14 -24.28 0.59 26.43
CA VAL A 14 -23.93 -0.76 25.96
C VAL A 14 -22.42 -0.74 25.74
N VAL A 15 -21.66 -1.18 26.75
CA VAL A 15 -20.25 -1.51 26.57
C VAL A 15 -20.23 -2.64 25.53
N PRO A 16 -19.63 -2.45 24.34
CA PRO A 16 -19.57 -3.52 23.36
C PRO A 16 -18.81 -4.69 24.00
N ALA A 17 -19.45 -5.85 24.04
CA ALA A 17 -18.81 -7.09 24.44
C ALA A 17 -17.47 -7.21 23.69
N ALA A 18 -16.40 -7.48 24.44
CA ALA A 18 -15.05 -7.65 23.92
C ALA A 18 -15.10 -8.43 22.60
N ALA A 19 -14.75 -7.75 21.50
CA ALA A 19 -14.74 -8.32 20.18
C ALA A 19 -13.83 -9.55 20.21
N ARG A 20 -14.43 -10.74 20.12
CA ARG A 20 -13.69 -11.99 19.95
C ARG A 20 -12.98 -11.92 18.61
N SER A 21 -11.72 -11.53 18.63
CA SER A 21 -10.81 -11.60 17.50
C SER A 21 -10.81 -13.02 16.95
N THR A 22 -11.31 -13.20 15.73
CA THR A 22 -11.07 -14.41 14.94
C THR A 22 -9.60 -14.44 14.57
N PHE A 23 -8.77 -14.98 15.47
CA PHE A 23 -7.33 -15.11 15.30
C PHE A 23 -7.02 -16.01 14.10
N GLY A 24 -6.51 -15.42 13.02
CA GLY A 24 -5.84 -16.16 11.97
C GLY A 24 -4.47 -16.66 12.46
N TRP A 25 -4.11 -17.90 12.13
CA TRP A 25 -2.82 -18.54 12.46
C TRP A 25 -1.57 -17.74 12.04
N PHE A 26 -1.73 -16.73 11.17
CA PHE A 26 -0.66 -15.86 10.69
C PHE A 26 -0.22 -14.79 11.69
N GLU A 27 -1.11 -14.34 12.59
CA GLU A 27 -0.79 -13.24 13.51
C GLU A 27 0.30 -13.61 14.56
N PRO A 28 0.27 -14.82 15.17
CA PRO A 28 1.33 -15.27 16.07
C PRO A 28 2.69 -15.43 15.37
N LEU A 29 2.68 -15.82 14.09
CA LEU A 29 3.88 -16.02 13.27
C LEU A 29 4.51 -14.68 12.90
N VAL A 30 3.71 -13.71 12.43
CA VAL A 30 4.18 -12.34 12.17
C VAL A 30 4.72 -11.72 13.45
N LYS A 31 4.01 -11.83 14.58
CA LYS A 31 4.51 -11.39 15.89
C LYS A 31 5.82 -12.07 16.27
N ALA A 32 6.03 -13.32 15.89
CA ALA A 32 7.27 -14.05 16.19
C ALA A 32 8.45 -13.61 15.32
N TRP A 33 8.21 -13.34 14.04
CA TRP A 33 9.23 -12.83 13.11
C TRP A 33 9.79 -11.48 13.54
N TYR A 34 8.95 -10.58 14.06
CA TYR A 34 9.34 -9.23 14.45
C TYR A 34 9.58 -9.06 15.96
N GLY A 35 9.13 -10.01 16.79
CA GLY A 35 9.25 -9.94 18.25
C GLY A 35 10.40 -10.76 18.85
N GLY A 36 11.38 -11.16 18.05
CA GLY A 36 12.60 -11.85 18.54
C GLY A 36 12.38 -13.24 19.13
N ARG A 37 11.26 -13.91 18.84
CA ARG A 37 10.97 -15.24 19.39
C ARG A 37 11.90 -16.30 18.78
N PHE A 38 12.27 -17.31 19.56
CA PHE A 38 13.21 -18.34 19.12
C PHE A 38 12.58 -19.41 18.21
N TRP A 39 11.30 -19.74 18.40
CA TRP A 39 10.66 -20.87 17.74
C TRP A 39 10.60 -20.80 16.19
N PRO A 40 10.50 -19.63 15.52
CA PRO A 40 10.57 -19.58 14.06
C PRO A 40 11.92 -20.06 13.52
N ARG A 41 12.99 -20.01 14.32
CA ARG A 41 14.31 -20.52 13.94
C ARG A 41 14.32 -22.04 13.78
N LEU A 42 13.37 -22.77 14.36
CA LEU A 42 13.21 -24.21 14.11
C LEU A 42 12.87 -24.49 12.64
N LEU A 43 12.31 -23.52 11.92
CA LEU A 43 12.00 -23.61 10.50
C LEU A 43 13.18 -23.20 9.60
N TRP A 44 14.36 -22.94 10.17
CA TRP A 44 15.54 -22.50 9.42
C TRP A 44 15.92 -23.40 8.24
N PRO A 45 15.85 -24.75 8.31
CA PRO A 45 16.16 -25.60 7.15
C PRO A 45 15.26 -25.30 5.96
N PHE A 46 13.96 -25.06 6.19
CA PHE A 46 13.02 -24.68 5.14
C PHE A 46 13.31 -23.28 4.60
N ALA A 47 13.69 -22.35 5.47
CA ALA A 47 14.10 -21.01 5.05
C ALA A 47 15.39 -21.01 4.21
N ALA A 48 16.34 -21.89 4.52
CA ALA A 48 17.56 -22.04 3.74
C ALA A 48 17.27 -22.58 2.33
N VAL A 49 16.39 -23.59 2.21
CA VAL A 49 15.93 -24.11 0.92
C VAL A 49 15.19 -23.04 0.12
N PHE A 50 14.29 -22.30 0.77
CA PHE A 50 13.56 -21.21 0.13
C PHE A 50 14.51 -20.11 -0.37
N ALA A 51 15.47 -19.67 0.46
CA ALA A 51 16.48 -18.69 0.08
C ALA A 51 17.34 -19.18 -1.09
N TRP A 52 17.72 -20.46 -1.11
CA TRP A 52 18.44 -21.05 -2.23
C TRP A 52 17.61 -21.06 -3.52
N LEU A 53 16.34 -21.44 -3.45
CA LEU A 53 15.43 -21.41 -4.61
C LEU A 53 15.24 -19.97 -5.15
N ALA A 54 15.06 -18.99 -4.25
CA ALA A 54 14.94 -17.58 -4.62
C ALA A 54 16.20 -17.08 -5.34
N ARG A 55 17.39 -17.33 -4.77
CA ARG A 55 18.68 -16.98 -5.41
C ARG A 55 18.85 -17.66 -6.76
N ARG A 56 18.57 -18.98 -6.84
CA ARG A 56 18.71 -19.74 -8.09
C ARG A 56 17.77 -19.22 -9.17
N ARG A 57 16.52 -18.88 -8.81
CA ARG A 57 15.56 -18.29 -9.75
C ARG A 57 16.12 -17.00 -10.35
N ARG A 58 16.62 -16.10 -9.51
CA ARG A 58 17.22 -14.83 -9.92
C ARG A 58 18.44 -15.00 -10.82
N GLN A 59 19.43 -15.78 -10.37
CA GLN A 59 20.66 -16.06 -11.14
C GLN A 59 20.38 -16.60 -12.53
N ARG A 60 19.27 -17.32 -12.70
CA ARG A 60 18.86 -17.87 -13.99
C ARG A 60 18.46 -16.79 -15.00
N PHE A 61 17.89 -15.67 -14.54
CA PHE A 61 17.56 -14.54 -15.40
C PHE A 61 18.78 -13.62 -15.60
N GLU A 62 19.57 -13.36 -14.56
CA GLU A 62 20.80 -12.54 -14.66
C GLU A 62 21.86 -13.15 -15.58
N SER A 63 22.00 -14.48 -15.56
CA SER A 63 22.95 -15.18 -16.44
C SER A 63 22.46 -15.30 -17.89
N GLY A 64 21.32 -14.68 -18.25
CA GLY A 64 20.71 -14.78 -19.58
C GLY A 64 20.16 -16.17 -19.92
N LYS A 65 20.22 -17.14 -18.99
CA LYS A 65 19.73 -18.52 -19.20
C LYS A 65 18.22 -18.62 -19.32
N ALA A 66 17.50 -17.63 -18.81
CA ALA A 66 16.08 -17.47 -19.00
C ALA A 66 15.83 -16.16 -19.74
N MET A 67 15.03 -16.20 -20.81
CA MET A 67 14.69 -15.00 -21.56
C MET A 67 13.85 -14.06 -20.69
N ALA A 68 14.40 -12.88 -20.40
CA ALA A 68 13.63 -11.73 -19.98
C ALA A 68 13.16 -10.98 -21.23
N TRP A 69 11.90 -10.54 -21.25
CA TRP A 69 11.42 -9.68 -22.32
C TRP A 69 11.74 -8.22 -21.98
N LYS A 70 12.43 -7.54 -22.89
CA LYS A 70 12.73 -6.10 -22.79
C LYS A 70 11.61 -5.28 -23.43
N ALA A 71 11.11 -4.32 -22.67
CA ALA A 71 10.12 -3.36 -23.15
C ALA A 71 10.79 -2.31 -24.05
N PRO A 72 10.05 -1.68 -24.99
CA PRO A 72 10.58 -0.61 -25.83
C PRO A 72 10.78 0.72 -25.08
N VAL A 73 10.31 0.81 -23.82
CA VAL A 73 10.44 1.97 -22.94
C VAL A 73 10.99 1.51 -21.59
N PRO A 74 11.64 2.39 -20.80
CA PRO A 74 12.18 2.03 -19.49
C PRO A 74 11.13 1.45 -18.55
N VAL A 75 11.53 0.43 -17.79
CA VAL A 75 10.71 -0.23 -16.77
C VAL A 75 11.31 0.01 -15.37
N VAL A 76 10.57 0.73 -14.53
CA VAL A 76 10.87 0.94 -13.12
C VAL A 76 10.07 -0.04 -12.27
N VAL A 77 10.76 -0.87 -11.49
CA VAL A 77 10.15 -1.83 -10.58
C VAL A 77 10.12 -1.26 -9.17
N VAL A 78 8.92 -1.17 -8.58
CA VAL A 78 8.76 -0.88 -7.14
C VAL A 78 8.36 -2.16 -6.43
N GLY A 79 9.10 -2.55 -5.40
CA GLY A 79 8.78 -3.76 -4.65
C GLY A 79 9.35 -3.79 -3.25
N ASN A 80 9.20 -4.93 -2.58
CA ASN A 80 9.79 -5.16 -1.28
C ASN A 80 10.43 -6.55 -1.17
N VAL A 81 11.30 -6.71 -0.18
CA VAL A 81 11.93 -7.99 0.15
C VAL A 81 11.22 -8.71 1.31
N THR A 82 10.28 -8.06 2.00
CA THR A 82 9.51 -8.60 3.12
C THR A 82 8.06 -8.91 2.73
N THR A 83 7.42 -9.86 3.41
CA THR A 83 5.97 -10.07 3.32
C THR A 83 5.23 -9.06 4.20
N GLY A 84 4.19 -8.42 3.65
CA GLY A 84 3.33 -7.48 4.35
C GLY A 84 3.29 -6.10 3.69
N GLY A 85 2.54 -5.19 4.31
CA GLY A 85 2.37 -3.82 3.81
C GLY A 85 3.58 -2.94 4.17
N THR A 86 4.52 -2.78 3.23
CA THR A 86 5.64 -1.84 3.36
C THR A 86 5.32 -0.44 2.83
N GLY A 87 4.12 -0.23 2.28
CA GLY A 87 3.68 1.05 1.70
C GLY A 87 4.18 1.28 0.28
N LYS A 88 4.25 0.22 -0.54
CA LYS A 88 4.61 0.31 -1.97
C LYS A 88 3.60 1.11 -2.78
N THR A 89 2.31 0.81 -2.63
CA THR A 89 1.26 1.41 -3.46
C THR A 89 1.22 2.94 -3.33
N PRO A 90 1.30 3.54 -2.11
CA PRO A 90 1.45 4.99 -2.01
C PRO A 90 2.75 5.54 -2.60
N LEU A 91 3.87 4.80 -2.55
CA LEU A 91 5.11 5.21 -3.21
C LEU A 91 4.98 5.17 -4.73
N VAL A 92 4.27 4.18 -5.29
CA VAL A 92 3.95 4.11 -6.72
C VAL A 92 3.11 5.32 -7.14
N MET A 93 2.06 5.65 -6.37
CA MET A 93 1.23 6.84 -6.65
C MET A 93 2.05 8.14 -6.57
N TRP A 94 2.93 8.27 -5.58
CA TRP A 94 3.85 9.40 -5.46
C TRP A 94 4.80 9.49 -6.66
N LEU A 95 5.39 8.36 -7.10
CA LEU A 95 6.31 8.32 -8.22
C LEU A 95 5.61 8.72 -9.54
N VAL A 96 4.38 8.23 -9.76
CA VAL A 96 3.56 8.62 -10.91
C VAL A 96 3.30 10.13 -10.89
N ASP A 97 2.87 10.69 -9.77
CA ASP A 97 2.60 12.13 -9.67
C ASP A 97 3.87 12.97 -9.85
N TRP A 98 5.00 12.54 -9.30
CA TRP A 98 6.31 13.18 -9.46
C TRP A 98 6.75 13.24 -10.93
N LEU A 99 6.54 12.14 -11.67
CA LEU A 99 6.82 12.03 -13.11
C LEU A 99 5.89 12.91 -13.94
N ARG A 100 4.59 12.84 -13.65
CA ARG A 100 3.55 13.62 -14.34
C ARG A 100 3.81 15.12 -14.23
N LYS A 101 4.17 15.60 -13.03
CA LYS A 101 4.55 17.01 -12.78
C LYS A 101 5.75 17.48 -13.60
N ARG A 102 6.51 16.54 -14.19
CA ARG A 102 7.68 16.78 -15.04
C ARG A 102 7.45 16.36 -16.50
N GLY A 103 6.19 16.31 -16.92
CA GLY A 103 5.83 16.02 -18.30
C GLY A 103 6.10 14.57 -18.75
N VAL A 104 6.39 13.64 -17.84
CA VAL A 104 6.65 12.24 -18.17
C VAL A 104 5.36 11.42 -18.06
N ARG A 105 4.99 10.72 -19.14
CA ARG A 105 3.78 9.88 -19.18
C ARG A 105 4.10 8.51 -18.61
N ALA A 106 3.79 8.33 -17.33
CA ALA A 106 3.93 7.03 -16.67
C ALA A 106 2.71 6.13 -16.94
N GLY A 107 2.94 4.83 -17.05
CA GLY A 107 1.88 3.82 -17.03
C GLY A 107 2.18 2.73 -16.01
N VAL A 108 1.17 2.22 -15.31
CA VAL A 108 1.36 1.27 -14.21
C VAL A 108 0.91 -0.13 -14.61
N VAL A 109 1.73 -1.13 -14.28
CA VAL A 109 1.36 -2.54 -14.36
C VAL A 109 1.35 -3.18 -12.98
N SER A 110 0.25 -3.82 -12.60
CA SER A 110 0.13 -4.58 -11.35
C SER A 110 -0.23 -6.06 -11.61
N ARG A 111 -0.09 -6.91 -10.60
CA ARG A 111 -0.53 -8.32 -10.67
C ARG A 111 -2.05 -8.45 -10.55
N GLY A 112 -2.67 -7.49 -9.86
CA GLY A 112 -4.07 -7.54 -9.44
C GLY A 112 -4.31 -8.51 -8.28
N TYR A 113 -3.48 -8.46 -7.23
CA TYR A 113 -3.63 -9.35 -6.09
C TYR A 113 -4.99 -9.20 -5.42
N GLY A 114 -5.65 -10.33 -5.12
CA GLY A 114 -7.01 -10.36 -4.58
C GLY A 114 -8.12 -10.21 -5.63
N GLY A 115 -7.81 -9.67 -6.81
CA GLY A 115 -8.73 -9.55 -7.94
C GLY A 115 -8.84 -10.83 -8.78
N ARG A 116 -9.97 -10.98 -9.48
CA ARG A 116 -10.18 -12.02 -10.49
C ARG A 116 -10.91 -11.45 -11.70
N ALA A 117 -10.25 -11.49 -12.85
CA ALA A 117 -10.82 -11.10 -14.13
C ALA A 117 -10.27 -11.94 -15.27
N THR A 118 -10.80 -11.72 -16.47
CA THR A 118 -10.13 -12.13 -17.70
C THR A 118 -8.97 -11.17 -17.93
N TYR A 119 -7.76 -11.72 -18.03
CA TYR A 119 -6.52 -10.93 -18.19
C TYR A 119 -6.02 -10.95 -19.65
N PRO A 120 -5.36 -9.88 -20.12
CA PRO A 120 -5.04 -8.62 -19.42
C PRO A 120 -6.28 -7.76 -19.18
N LEU A 121 -6.30 -7.01 -18.08
CA LEU A 121 -7.40 -6.09 -17.76
C LEU A 121 -6.88 -4.66 -17.62
N PRO A 122 -7.23 -3.75 -18.56
CA PRO A 122 -7.14 -2.31 -18.33
C PRO A 122 -8.07 -1.90 -17.19
N VAL A 123 -7.54 -1.15 -16.23
CA VAL A 123 -8.26 -0.71 -15.03
C VAL A 123 -8.63 0.75 -15.21
N THR A 124 -9.89 1.08 -14.92
CA THR A 124 -10.41 2.44 -14.90
C THR A 124 -10.85 2.80 -13.49
N GLY A 125 -11.13 4.08 -13.22
CA GLY A 125 -11.70 4.50 -11.93
C GLY A 125 -13.06 3.84 -11.60
N SER A 126 -13.73 3.20 -12.57
CA SER A 126 -14.98 2.47 -12.35
C SER A 126 -14.80 0.96 -12.15
N THR A 127 -13.61 0.42 -12.45
CA THR A 127 -13.34 -1.01 -12.35
C THR A 127 -13.38 -1.44 -10.87
N PRO A 128 -14.14 -2.49 -10.53
CA PRO A 128 -14.28 -2.91 -9.13
C PRO A 128 -12.99 -3.58 -8.61
N ALA A 129 -12.69 -3.38 -7.33
CA ALA A 129 -11.54 -3.98 -6.65
C ALA A 129 -11.61 -5.52 -6.65
N SER A 130 -12.81 -6.11 -6.70
CA SER A 130 -12.98 -7.56 -6.85
C SER A 130 -12.44 -8.11 -8.18
N ALA A 131 -12.37 -7.28 -9.23
CA ALA A 131 -11.84 -7.66 -10.53
C ALA A 131 -10.34 -7.37 -10.65
N CYS A 132 -9.90 -6.18 -10.22
CA CYS A 132 -8.53 -5.70 -10.43
C CYS A 132 -7.63 -5.75 -9.18
N GLY A 133 -8.16 -6.02 -8.00
CA GLY A 133 -7.47 -5.93 -6.72
C GLY A 133 -7.48 -4.51 -6.13
N ASP A 134 -7.48 -4.42 -4.79
CA ASP A 134 -7.61 -3.16 -4.05
C ASP A 134 -6.55 -2.12 -4.45
N GLU A 135 -5.28 -2.55 -4.60
CA GLU A 135 -4.16 -1.66 -4.89
C GLU A 135 -4.23 -1.08 -6.32
N ALA A 136 -4.63 -1.88 -7.31
CA ALA A 136 -4.77 -1.40 -8.69
C ALA A 136 -5.98 -0.48 -8.85
N ALA A 137 -7.09 -0.78 -8.15
CA ALA A 137 -8.25 0.11 -8.11
C ALA A 137 -7.90 1.48 -7.52
N MET A 138 -7.14 1.48 -6.41
CA MET A 138 -6.67 2.70 -5.76
C MET A 138 -5.76 3.53 -6.68
N ILE A 139 -4.76 2.90 -7.31
CA ILE A 139 -3.88 3.57 -8.28
C ILE A 139 -4.70 4.17 -9.42
N ALA A 140 -5.60 3.41 -10.05
CA ALA A 140 -6.38 3.89 -11.19
C ALA A 140 -7.35 5.05 -10.85
N ARG A 141 -7.72 5.22 -9.58
CA ARG A 141 -8.57 6.33 -9.11
C ARG A 141 -7.76 7.58 -8.75
N ARG A 142 -6.58 7.41 -8.16
CA ARG A 142 -5.76 8.49 -7.59
C ARG A 142 -4.68 8.97 -8.54
N SER A 143 -4.16 8.06 -9.35
CA SER A 143 -3.14 8.34 -10.35
C SER A 143 -3.83 8.48 -11.69
N ASP A 144 -3.79 9.69 -12.24
CA ASP A 144 -4.25 10.01 -13.59
C ASP A 144 -3.29 9.41 -14.63
N CYS A 145 -3.19 8.08 -14.63
CA CYS A 145 -2.30 7.30 -15.48
C CYS A 145 -2.95 5.99 -15.91
N PRO A 146 -2.59 5.44 -17.09
CA PRO A 146 -3.08 4.16 -17.52
C PRO A 146 -2.59 3.02 -16.61
N VAL A 147 -3.51 2.14 -16.19
CA VAL A 147 -3.22 0.99 -15.32
C VAL A 147 -3.67 -0.31 -15.98
N VAL A 148 -2.81 -1.33 -16.01
CA VAL A 148 -3.16 -2.68 -16.48
C VAL A 148 -2.80 -3.72 -15.44
N VAL A 149 -3.71 -4.66 -15.17
CA VAL A 149 -3.45 -5.81 -14.30
C VAL A 149 -3.32 -7.11 -15.09
N ASP A 150 -2.27 -7.87 -14.77
CA ASP A 150 -2.06 -9.22 -15.29
C ASP A 150 -1.05 -10.02 -14.45
N PRO A 151 -1.31 -11.30 -14.11
CA PRO A 151 -0.30 -12.20 -13.56
C PRO A 151 0.98 -12.33 -14.40
N ASN A 152 0.87 -12.22 -15.72
CA ASN A 152 1.97 -12.14 -16.67
C ASN A 152 2.32 -10.68 -16.95
N ARG A 153 3.40 -10.19 -16.32
CA ARG A 153 3.79 -8.79 -16.39
C ARG A 153 4.15 -8.33 -17.80
N THR A 154 4.81 -9.18 -18.59
CA THR A 154 5.12 -8.89 -20.00
C THR A 154 3.86 -8.63 -20.81
N ARG A 155 2.79 -9.40 -20.58
CA ARG A 155 1.51 -9.22 -21.29
C ARG A 155 0.79 -7.95 -20.84
N ALA A 156 0.84 -7.62 -19.55
CA ALA A 156 0.35 -6.33 -19.04
C ALA A 156 1.05 -5.16 -19.74
N VAL A 157 2.39 -5.17 -19.80
CA VAL A 157 3.16 -4.09 -20.43
C VAL A 157 2.84 -3.97 -21.91
N ARG A 158 2.74 -5.07 -22.65
CA ARG A 158 2.35 -5.03 -24.07
C ARG A 158 0.97 -4.42 -24.30
N THR A 159 0.01 -4.73 -23.43
CA THR A 159 -1.34 -4.17 -23.52
C THR A 159 -1.32 -2.68 -23.20
N LEU A 160 -0.63 -2.31 -22.12
CA LEU A 160 -0.46 -0.92 -21.70
C LEU A 160 0.11 -0.05 -22.82
N LEU A 161 1.17 -0.53 -23.50
CA LEU A 161 1.86 0.19 -24.58
C LEU A 161 1.12 0.16 -25.93
N ALA A 162 0.18 -0.76 -26.13
CA ALA A 162 -0.59 -0.83 -27.37
C ALA A 162 -1.64 0.29 -27.46
N ASP A 163 -2.21 0.66 -26.31
CA ASP A 163 -3.36 1.57 -26.23
C ASP A 163 -2.99 2.97 -25.72
N ASN A 164 -1.74 3.20 -25.30
CA ASN A 164 -1.33 4.44 -24.64
C ASN A 164 0.09 4.85 -25.05
N GLU A 165 0.31 6.17 -25.10
CA GLU A 165 1.65 6.74 -25.23
C GLU A 165 2.29 6.87 -23.85
N ILE A 166 3.27 6.01 -23.57
CA ILE A 166 3.93 5.88 -22.26
C ILE A 166 5.43 6.07 -22.45
N ASP A 167 6.03 6.94 -21.64
CA ASP A 167 7.47 7.20 -21.63
C ASP A 167 8.19 6.29 -20.63
N VAL A 168 7.50 5.83 -19.58
CA VAL A 168 8.04 4.94 -18.55
C VAL A 168 6.96 4.04 -17.95
N VAL A 169 7.29 2.77 -17.76
CA VAL A 169 6.40 1.80 -17.12
C VAL A 169 6.80 1.58 -15.67
N ILE A 170 5.86 1.70 -14.74
CA ILE A 170 6.06 1.39 -13.32
C ILE A 170 5.41 0.04 -13.01
N SER A 171 6.19 -0.93 -12.56
CA SER A 171 5.70 -2.24 -12.13
C SER A 171 5.58 -2.33 -10.62
N ASP A 172 4.34 -2.40 -10.14
CA ASP A 172 4.00 -2.59 -8.73
C ASP A 172 4.18 -4.05 -8.26
N ASP A 173 4.77 -4.21 -7.08
CA ASP A 173 5.25 -5.47 -6.45
C ASP A 173 6.09 -6.34 -7.40
N GLY A 174 6.97 -5.72 -8.19
CA GLY A 174 7.66 -6.37 -9.31
C GLY A 174 8.99 -7.07 -9.00
N LEU A 175 9.58 -6.89 -7.80
CA LEU A 175 10.96 -7.34 -7.53
C LEU A 175 11.19 -8.83 -7.84
N GLN A 176 10.23 -9.70 -7.50
CA GLN A 176 10.32 -11.15 -7.76
C GLN A 176 9.91 -11.58 -9.19
N HIS A 177 9.50 -10.64 -10.06
CA HIS A 177 8.98 -10.91 -11.41
C HIS A 177 10.06 -10.86 -12.52
N TYR A 178 11.13 -11.64 -12.37
CA TYR A 178 12.32 -11.67 -13.27
C TYR A 178 12.09 -11.93 -14.76
N ALA A 179 10.90 -12.32 -15.20
CA ALA A 179 10.59 -12.54 -16.61
C ALA A 179 10.37 -11.23 -17.41
N LEU A 180 10.04 -10.14 -16.72
CA LEU A 180 10.07 -8.80 -17.28
C LEU A 180 11.46 -8.20 -16.99
N ASP A 181 12.15 -7.79 -18.05
CA ASP A 181 13.38 -7.02 -17.94
C ASP A 181 13.08 -5.66 -17.29
N ARG A 182 14.03 -5.13 -16.54
CA ARG A 182 13.87 -3.95 -15.71
C ARG A 182 15.10 -3.07 -15.87
N ASP A 183 14.88 -1.76 -15.90
CA ASP A 183 15.96 -0.81 -16.03
C ASP A 183 16.27 -0.18 -14.67
N VAL A 184 15.27 0.01 -13.79
CA VAL A 184 15.47 0.53 -12.43
C VAL A 184 14.70 -0.30 -11.40
N GLU A 185 15.32 -0.58 -10.26
CA GLU A 185 14.72 -1.26 -9.11
C GLU A 185 14.71 -0.39 -7.85
N ILE A 186 13.50 -0.15 -7.34
CA ILE A 186 13.25 0.58 -6.09
C ILE A 186 12.73 -0.41 -5.04
N ALA A 187 13.48 -0.60 -3.96
CA ALA A 187 13.06 -1.41 -2.81
C ALA A 187 12.48 -0.56 -1.69
N VAL A 188 11.31 -0.98 -1.18
CA VAL A 188 10.65 -0.36 -0.03
C VAL A 188 10.83 -1.24 1.20
N VAL A 189 11.41 -0.65 2.26
CA VAL A 189 11.58 -1.27 3.58
C VAL A 189 10.67 -0.55 4.58
N ASP A 190 10.10 -1.28 5.54
CA ASP A 190 9.37 -0.66 6.65
C ASP A 190 10.38 -0.12 7.66
N GLY A 191 10.37 1.19 7.89
CA GLY A 191 11.33 1.88 8.76
C GLY A 191 11.30 1.40 10.21
N ALA A 192 10.10 1.16 10.73
CA ALA A 192 9.90 0.76 12.12
C ALA A 192 10.14 -0.74 12.35
N ARG A 193 9.70 -1.58 11.41
CA ARG A 193 9.77 -3.05 11.52
C ARG A 193 11.05 -3.65 10.95
N GLY A 194 11.73 -2.93 10.06
CA GLY A 194 12.89 -3.42 9.33
C GLY A 194 12.64 -4.76 8.62
N LEU A 195 13.64 -5.63 8.68
CA LEU A 195 13.65 -6.96 8.08
C LEU A 195 13.22 -8.08 9.05
N GLY A 196 12.73 -7.72 10.24
CA GLY A 196 12.35 -8.66 11.29
C GLY A 196 13.55 -9.47 11.79
N ASN A 197 13.44 -10.81 11.78
CA ASN A 197 14.52 -11.68 12.23
C ASN A 197 15.59 -11.97 11.15
N GLY A 198 15.53 -11.31 9.98
CA GLY A 198 16.50 -11.45 8.90
C GLY A 198 16.46 -12.79 8.15
N LEU A 199 15.49 -13.67 8.44
CA LEU A 199 15.35 -14.97 7.78
C LEU A 199 14.32 -14.91 6.64
N CYS A 200 14.51 -15.77 5.65
CA CYS A 200 13.51 -16.00 4.61
C CYS A 200 12.31 -16.81 5.12
N LEU A 201 11.23 -16.78 4.35
CA LEU A 201 10.06 -17.63 4.57
C LEU A 201 10.45 -19.12 4.63
N PRO A 202 9.83 -19.93 5.51
CA PRO A 202 8.82 -19.57 6.50
C PRO A 202 9.39 -19.17 7.87
N ALA A 203 10.72 -19.21 8.07
CA ALA A 203 11.35 -18.90 9.37
C ALA A 203 11.36 -17.40 9.68
N GLY A 204 11.26 -16.55 8.67
CA GLY A 204 11.19 -15.10 8.78
C GLY A 204 10.34 -14.47 7.68
N PRO A 205 10.24 -13.13 7.67
CA PRO A 205 9.33 -12.41 6.78
C PRO A 205 9.90 -12.23 5.37
N LEU A 206 11.15 -12.60 5.11
CA LEU A 206 11.80 -12.25 3.85
C LEU A 206 11.37 -13.16 2.68
N ARG A 207 10.98 -12.53 1.57
CA ARG A 207 10.74 -13.15 0.26
C ARG A 207 12.05 -13.44 -0.49
N GLU A 208 13.10 -12.69 -0.17
CA GLU A 208 14.46 -12.84 -0.68
C GLU A 208 15.47 -12.47 0.40
N PRO A 209 16.70 -12.99 0.39
CA PRO A 209 17.71 -12.65 1.39
C PRO A 209 17.94 -11.13 1.51
N ALA A 210 18.28 -10.63 2.71
CA ALA A 210 18.49 -9.20 2.97
C ALA A 210 19.49 -8.54 2.01
N SER A 211 20.53 -9.26 1.60
CA SER A 211 21.53 -8.84 0.60
C SER A 211 20.94 -8.52 -0.78
N ARG A 212 19.63 -8.74 -0.98
CA ARG A 212 18.89 -8.31 -2.16
C ARG A 212 18.78 -6.79 -2.26
N LEU A 213 18.73 -6.11 -1.12
CA LEU A 213 18.62 -4.65 -1.04
C LEU A 213 19.84 -3.97 -1.65
N ASP A 214 21.04 -4.51 -1.44
CA ASP A 214 22.31 -4.00 -1.98
C ASP A 214 22.38 -4.00 -3.52
N GLN A 215 21.40 -4.64 -4.18
CA GLN A 215 21.34 -4.80 -5.62
C GLN A 215 20.17 -4.01 -6.24
N CYS A 216 19.45 -3.23 -5.44
CA CYS A 216 18.47 -2.28 -5.94
C CYS A 216 19.16 -0.93 -6.17
N ASP A 217 18.72 -0.20 -7.18
CA ASP A 217 19.28 1.12 -7.52
C ASP A 217 18.90 2.19 -6.49
N TRP A 218 17.72 2.03 -5.87
CA TRP A 218 17.27 2.91 -4.81
C TRP A 218 16.52 2.16 -3.72
N ILE A 219 16.78 2.53 -2.46
CA ILE A 219 16.11 1.97 -1.29
C ILE A 219 15.36 3.09 -0.58
N VAL A 220 14.09 2.85 -0.28
CA VAL A 220 13.21 3.78 0.42
C VAL A 220 12.74 3.14 1.73
N ALA A 221 13.01 3.80 2.86
CA ALA A 221 12.56 3.42 4.18
C ALA A 221 11.28 4.17 4.53
N ASN A 222 10.18 3.44 4.71
CA ASN A 222 8.86 4.03 4.94
C ASN A 222 8.49 4.03 6.42
N GLY A 223 8.23 5.21 6.97
CA GLY A 223 7.86 5.44 8.37
C GLY A 223 9.06 5.68 9.30
N GLY A 224 10.23 5.98 8.74
CA GLY A 224 11.45 6.33 9.49
C GLY A 224 12.71 5.61 8.99
N PRO A 225 13.90 6.04 9.44
CA PRO A 225 15.15 5.37 9.10
C PRO A 225 15.21 3.98 9.75
N THR A 226 15.94 3.05 9.13
CA THR A 226 16.11 1.69 9.63
C THR A 226 17.57 1.24 9.56
N PRO A 227 18.11 0.56 10.60
CA PRO A 227 19.47 0.03 10.58
C PRO A 227 19.72 -1.02 9.48
N ASP A 228 18.66 -1.69 9.03
CA ASP A 228 18.74 -2.73 7.99
C ASP A 228 18.99 -2.16 6.58
N ALA A 229 18.80 -0.85 6.39
CA ALA A 229 19.01 -0.15 5.13
C ALA A 229 19.51 1.30 5.42
N PRO A 230 20.76 1.46 5.87
CA PRO A 230 21.27 2.73 6.36
C PRO A 230 21.41 3.81 5.27
N THR A 231 21.47 3.40 4.00
CA THR A 231 21.55 4.30 2.83
C THR A 231 20.17 4.66 2.26
N ALA A 232 19.08 4.19 2.88
CA ALA A 232 17.75 4.41 2.36
C ALA A 232 17.29 5.86 2.55
N SER A 233 16.64 6.39 1.51
CA SER A 233 15.85 7.61 1.61
C SER A 233 14.64 7.39 2.52
N THR A 234 14.37 8.30 3.45
CA THR A 234 13.26 8.18 4.40
C THR A 234 12.03 8.90 3.87
N VAL A 235 10.92 8.15 3.81
CA VAL A 235 9.61 8.66 3.45
C VAL A 235 8.62 8.44 4.59
N VAL A 236 7.74 9.41 4.82
CA VAL A 236 6.66 9.33 5.81
C VAL A 236 5.30 9.52 5.14
N ALA A 237 4.27 8.94 5.74
CA ALA A 237 2.90 9.15 5.29
C ALA A 237 2.33 10.39 5.99
N ARG A 238 1.95 11.41 5.21
CA ARG A 238 1.21 12.58 5.71
C ARG A 238 -0.28 12.40 5.41
N ALA A 239 -1.11 12.60 6.43
CA ALA A 239 -2.55 12.71 6.24
C ALA A 239 -2.88 13.98 5.45
N THR A 240 -3.56 13.84 4.31
CA THR A 240 -3.93 14.99 3.45
C THR A 240 -5.41 15.30 3.49
N GLY A 241 -6.24 14.33 3.87
CA GLY A 241 -7.67 14.56 4.02
C GLY A 241 -8.44 13.32 4.47
N PHE A 242 -9.71 13.54 4.75
CA PHE A 242 -10.70 12.53 5.08
C PHE A 242 -11.83 12.62 4.07
N VAL A 243 -12.14 11.50 3.41
CA VAL A 243 -13.21 11.44 2.43
C VAL A 243 -14.33 10.58 2.96
N ASN A 244 -15.52 11.15 2.98
CA ASN A 244 -16.72 10.47 3.39
C ASN A 244 -17.11 9.43 2.34
N LEU A 245 -17.27 8.18 2.77
CA LEU A 245 -17.50 7.07 1.85
C LEU A 245 -18.87 7.11 1.17
N ALA A 246 -19.88 7.74 1.81
CA ALA A 246 -21.23 7.84 1.27
C ALA A 246 -21.40 9.03 0.30
N SER A 247 -20.94 10.21 0.74
CA SER A 247 -21.16 11.48 0.01
C SER A 247 -19.99 11.89 -0.89
N GLY A 248 -18.81 11.28 -0.75
CA GLY A 248 -17.58 11.73 -1.41
C GLY A 248 -17.05 13.06 -0.86
N LYS A 249 -17.68 13.64 0.17
CA LYS A 249 -17.24 14.90 0.76
C LYS A 249 -15.85 14.74 1.36
N ARG A 250 -14.92 15.60 0.94
CA ARG A 250 -13.57 15.69 1.47
C ARG A 250 -13.45 16.78 2.53
N LEU A 251 -12.77 16.48 3.63
CA LEU A 251 -12.33 17.43 4.65
C LEU A 251 -10.81 17.35 4.77
N ASP A 252 -10.13 18.47 5.00
CA ASP A 252 -8.75 18.45 5.49
C ASP A 252 -8.70 17.89 6.93
N PRO A 253 -7.51 17.49 7.43
CA PRO A 253 -7.39 16.88 8.75
C PRO A 253 -7.90 17.75 9.91
N ASP A 254 -7.64 19.06 9.89
CA ASP A 254 -8.05 19.96 10.97
C ASP A 254 -9.58 20.12 10.99
N SER A 255 -10.19 20.36 9.83
CA SER A 255 -11.64 20.42 9.67
C SER A 255 -12.33 19.12 10.06
N PHE A 256 -11.71 17.96 9.79
CA PHE A 256 -12.24 16.67 10.21
C PHE A 256 -12.26 16.54 11.74
N VAL A 257 -11.16 16.88 12.41
CA VAL A 257 -11.04 16.82 13.88
C VAL A 257 -12.03 17.80 14.54
N GLU A 258 -12.16 19.01 14.01
CA GLU A 258 -13.08 20.02 14.55
C GLU A 258 -14.54 19.57 14.46
N ARG A 259 -14.93 18.98 13.32
CA ARG A 259 -16.30 18.51 13.07
C ARG A 259 -16.65 17.23 13.82
N ASN A 260 -15.77 16.24 13.80
CA ASN A 260 -16.08 14.88 14.24
C ASN A 260 -15.52 14.55 15.64
N GLY A 261 -14.73 15.45 16.21
CA GLY A 261 -14.03 15.24 17.47
C GLY A 261 -12.82 14.32 17.34
N ARG A 262 -12.13 14.09 18.47
CA ARG A 262 -10.89 13.31 18.50
C ARG A 262 -11.11 11.80 18.56
N ASN A 263 -12.21 11.35 19.16
CA ASN A 263 -12.47 9.93 19.39
C ASN A 263 -13.08 9.31 18.13
N VAL A 264 -12.37 8.36 17.53
CA VAL A 264 -12.82 7.66 16.32
C VAL A 264 -12.66 6.16 16.47
N LEU A 265 -13.50 5.40 15.77
CA LEU A 265 -13.25 3.99 15.54
C LEU A 265 -12.35 3.85 14.30
N ALA A 266 -11.13 3.38 14.48
CA ALA A 266 -10.21 3.13 13.38
C ALA A 266 -10.28 1.66 12.95
N VAL A 267 -10.71 1.40 11.72
CA VAL A 267 -10.87 0.05 11.16
C VAL A 267 -9.80 -0.21 10.10
N ALA A 268 -9.04 -1.29 10.25
CA ALA A 268 -7.93 -1.59 9.35
C ALA A 268 -7.77 -3.09 9.10
N GLY A 269 -7.80 -3.50 7.84
CA GLY A 269 -7.53 -4.86 7.34
C GLY A 269 -6.27 -4.88 6.49
N VAL A 270 -5.16 -4.36 7.03
CA VAL A 270 -3.88 -4.17 6.32
C VAL A 270 -2.71 -4.85 7.05
N GLY A 271 -1.63 -5.16 6.33
CA GLY A 271 -0.46 -5.86 6.90
C GLY A 271 0.34 -5.11 7.98
N ASN A 272 0.10 -3.81 8.19
CA ASN A 272 0.68 -3.02 9.29
C ASN A 272 -0.34 -1.99 9.84
N PRO A 273 -1.27 -2.41 10.72
CA PRO A 273 -2.29 -1.50 11.28
C PRO A 273 -1.70 -0.46 12.24
N GLY A 274 -0.54 -0.72 12.82
CA GLY A 274 0.14 0.22 13.72
C GLY A 274 0.50 1.53 13.01
N ARG A 275 0.88 1.48 11.72
CA ARG A 275 1.16 2.68 10.93
C ARG A 275 -0.07 3.57 10.77
N PHE A 276 -1.22 2.96 10.46
CA PHE A 276 -2.48 3.69 10.37
C PHE A 276 -2.85 4.36 11.70
N GLN A 277 -2.67 3.65 12.82
CA GLN A 277 -2.87 4.21 14.15
C GLN A 277 -1.95 5.41 14.41
N SER A 278 -0.66 5.29 14.10
CA SER A 278 0.32 6.37 14.27
C SER A 278 -0.08 7.61 13.48
N THR A 279 -0.39 7.47 12.18
CA THR A 279 -0.81 8.61 11.34
C THR A 279 -2.05 9.30 11.87
N LEU A 280 -3.05 8.55 12.37
CA LEU A 280 -4.23 9.15 13.00
C LEU A 280 -3.90 9.85 14.32
N SER A 281 -2.97 9.31 15.10
CA SER A 281 -2.58 9.89 16.39
C SER A 281 -1.77 11.19 16.20
N GLU A 282 -0.93 11.26 15.16
CA GLU A 282 -0.11 12.42 14.81
C GLU A 282 -0.96 13.66 14.45
N ILE A 283 -2.13 13.47 13.86
CA ILE A 283 -3.11 14.54 13.57
C ILE A 283 -4.04 14.83 14.76
N GLY A 284 -3.77 14.27 15.94
CA GLY A 284 -4.50 14.59 17.17
C GLY A 284 -5.79 13.79 17.42
N LEU A 285 -6.05 12.73 16.64
CA LEU A 285 -7.13 11.79 16.94
C LEU A 285 -6.71 10.81 18.04
N ALA A 286 -7.70 10.24 18.72
CA ALA A 286 -7.57 9.18 19.70
C ALA A 286 -8.29 7.91 19.17
N PRO A 287 -7.67 7.16 18.24
CA PRO A 287 -8.32 6.04 17.58
C PRO A 287 -8.46 4.82 18.49
N VAL A 288 -9.67 4.27 18.57
CA VAL A 288 -9.91 2.90 19.06
C VAL A 288 -9.75 1.95 17.88
N MET A 289 -8.73 1.08 17.93
CA MET A 289 -8.40 0.21 16.80
C MET A 289 -9.28 -1.05 16.75
N ARG A 290 -9.81 -1.34 15.56
CA ARG A 290 -10.43 -2.61 15.18
C ARG A 290 -9.68 -3.17 13.98
N THR A 291 -8.81 -4.14 14.23
CA THR A 291 -7.87 -4.68 13.23
C THR A 291 -8.31 -6.04 12.71
N PHE A 292 -8.15 -6.25 11.40
CA PHE A 292 -8.43 -7.50 10.71
C PHE A 292 -7.19 -7.99 9.94
N ALA A 293 -7.25 -9.22 9.44
CA ALA A 293 -6.21 -9.74 8.56
C ALA A 293 -6.17 -8.97 7.23
N ASP A 294 -5.01 -8.97 6.57
CA ASP A 294 -4.88 -8.38 5.23
C ASP A 294 -5.86 -9.07 4.26
N HIS A 295 -6.53 -8.28 3.42
CA HIS A 295 -7.59 -8.73 2.52
C HIS A 295 -8.85 -9.28 3.22
N HIS A 296 -9.12 -8.86 4.46
CA HIS A 296 -10.40 -9.13 5.12
C HIS A 296 -11.59 -8.68 4.26
N ARG A 297 -12.63 -9.53 4.22
CA ARG A 297 -13.90 -9.21 3.58
C ARG A 297 -14.80 -8.55 4.60
N PHE A 298 -14.89 -7.23 4.52
CA PHE A 298 -15.68 -6.42 5.44
C PHE A 298 -17.18 -6.71 5.32
N VAL A 299 -17.85 -6.66 6.47
CA VAL A 299 -19.31 -6.64 6.59
C VAL A 299 -19.74 -5.39 7.37
N ALA A 300 -21.01 -4.99 7.25
CA ALA A 300 -21.53 -3.81 7.93
C ALA A 300 -21.28 -3.81 9.46
N ALA A 301 -21.38 -4.97 10.10
CA ALA A 301 -21.09 -5.13 11.53
C ALA A 301 -19.65 -4.75 11.91
N ASP A 302 -18.69 -4.88 10.97
CA ASP A 302 -17.30 -4.47 11.19
C ASP A 302 -17.14 -2.96 11.30
N LEU A 303 -18.12 -2.18 10.82
CA LEU A 303 -18.15 -0.72 10.86
C LEU A 303 -19.03 -0.17 11.99
N ALA A 304 -19.69 -1.04 12.76
CA ALA A 304 -20.55 -0.59 13.85
C ALA A 304 -19.75 0.18 14.92
N ALA A 305 -20.14 1.45 15.13
CA ALA A 305 -19.59 2.36 16.13
C ALA A 305 -20.70 2.92 17.05
N GLY A 306 -20.31 3.53 18.16
CA GLY A 306 -21.24 4.22 19.05
C GLY A 306 -21.87 5.45 18.40
N GLU A 307 -23.00 5.91 18.93
CA GLU A 307 -23.68 7.11 18.43
C GLU A 307 -22.73 8.32 18.47
N GLY A 308 -22.64 9.06 17.36
CA GLY A 308 -21.75 10.22 17.21
C GLY A 308 -20.26 9.89 16.99
N VAL A 309 -19.87 8.62 16.93
CA VAL A 309 -18.47 8.23 16.67
C VAL A 309 -18.26 8.01 15.18
N SER A 310 -17.29 8.73 14.61
CA SER A 310 -16.87 8.50 13.23
C SER A 310 -16.03 7.23 13.10
N VAL A 311 -16.25 6.50 12.01
CA VAL A 311 -15.47 5.34 11.59
C VAL A 311 -14.48 5.81 10.55
N VAL A 312 -13.20 5.61 10.81
CA VAL A 312 -12.13 5.93 9.86
C VAL A 312 -11.48 4.63 9.40
N VAL A 313 -11.44 4.41 8.10
CA VAL A 313 -10.81 3.24 7.48
C VAL A 313 -9.57 3.64 6.68
N THR A 314 -8.73 2.67 6.33
CA THR A 314 -7.63 2.92 5.39
C THR A 314 -8.18 3.12 3.98
N GLU A 315 -7.49 3.89 3.14
CA GLU A 315 -7.86 4.05 1.73
C GLU A 315 -7.92 2.71 0.96
N LYS A 316 -7.02 1.77 1.29
CA LYS A 316 -7.07 0.40 0.73
C LYS A 316 -8.34 -0.34 1.13
N ASP A 317 -8.79 -0.20 2.38
CA ASP A 317 -9.98 -0.88 2.87
C ASP A 317 -11.28 -0.22 2.39
N ALA A 318 -11.26 1.08 2.12
CA ALA A 318 -12.35 1.85 1.51
C ALA A 318 -12.85 1.21 0.21
N GLU A 319 -11.93 0.72 -0.65
CA GLU A 319 -12.25 0.06 -1.92
C GLU A 319 -13.12 -1.19 -1.76
N LYS A 320 -13.08 -1.84 -0.60
CA LYS A 320 -13.88 -3.03 -0.26
C LYS A 320 -15.17 -2.68 0.49
N ILE A 321 -15.22 -1.50 1.10
CA ILE A 321 -16.29 -1.08 2.00
C ILE A 321 -17.34 -0.23 1.29
N LYS A 322 -16.95 0.62 0.34
CA LYS A 322 -17.82 1.62 -0.31
C LYS A 322 -19.14 1.09 -0.88
N ASP A 323 -19.18 -0.20 -1.25
CA ASP A 323 -20.36 -0.85 -1.83
C ASP A 323 -21.24 -1.58 -0.77
N LEU A 324 -20.89 -1.49 0.52
CA LEU A 324 -21.70 -2.05 1.61
C LEU A 324 -22.90 -1.14 1.90
N GLY A 325 -24.08 -1.74 2.12
CA GLY A 325 -25.33 -0.99 2.29
C GLY A 325 -25.42 -0.09 3.53
N ASP A 326 -24.53 -0.25 4.51
CA ASP A 326 -24.50 0.52 5.77
C ASP A 326 -23.37 1.57 5.83
N VAL A 327 -22.79 1.92 4.67
CA VAL A 327 -21.84 3.04 4.57
C VAL A 327 -22.63 4.35 4.67
N GLY A 328 -22.78 4.84 5.90
CA GLY A 328 -23.45 6.12 6.18
C GLY A 328 -22.48 7.30 6.31
N ASP A 329 -23.02 8.47 6.64
CA ASP A 329 -22.27 9.73 6.81
C ASP A 329 -21.19 9.70 7.92
N HIS A 330 -21.21 8.68 8.77
CA HIS A 330 -20.22 8.46 9.82
C HIS A 330 -18.97 7.70 9.34
N CYS A 331 -18.96 7.18 8.11
CA CYS A 331 -17.87 6.38 7.56
C CYS A 331 -16.96 7.22 6.65
N TRP A 332 -15.67 7.23 6.96
CA TRP A 332 -14.64 8.01 6.28
C TRP A 332 -13.43 7.13 5.97
N TYR A 333 -12.68 7.46 4.93
CA TYR A 333 -11.33 6.94 4.75
C TYR A 333 -10.29 8.05 4.83
N LEU A 334 -9.11 7.69 5.33
CA LEU A 334 -7.96 8.59 5.40
C LEU A 334 -7.20 8.57 4.07
N GLU A 335 -7.09 9.72 3.43
CA GLU A 335 -6.15 9.94 2.33
C GLU A 335 -4.76 10.28 2.89
N ILE A 336 -3.74 9.62 2.34
CA ILE A 336 -2.35 9.88 2.66
C ILE A 336 -1.55 10.20 1.41
N GLU A 337 -0.51 11.00 1.59
CA GLU A 337 0.55 11.19 0.60
C GLU A 337 1.91 10.87 1.21
N MET A 338 2.84 10.48 0.36
CA MET A 338 4.21 10.20 0.76
C MET A 338 5.04 11.47 0.68
N GLU A 339 5.72 11.81 1.77
CA GLU A 339 6.61 12.97 1.88
C GLU A 339 8.01 12.46 2.26
N PHE A 340 9.01 12.78 1.44
CA PHE A 340 10.40 12.46 1.76
C PHE A 340 10.96 13.47 2.76
N LEU A 341 11.71 12.99 3.74
CA LEU A 341 12.33 13.84 4.77
C LEU A 341 13.59 14.54 4.27
N GLU A 342 14.19 14.02 3.20
CA GLU A 342 15.33 14.60 2.51
C GLU A 342 15.00 14.90 1.04
N PRO A 343 15.69 15.84 0.39
CA PRO A 343 15.50 16.10 -1.03
C PRO A 343 15.94 14.88 -1.85
N VAL A 344 15.03 14.36 -2.68
CA VAL A 344 15.28 13.18 -3.53
C VAL A 344 15.13 13.49 -5.02
N ASP A 345 14.73 14.70 -5.38
CA ASP A 345 14.41 15.08 -6.77
C ASP A 345 15.59 14.92 -7.72
N GLU A 346 16.77 15.43 -7.38
CA GLU A 346 17.97 15.32 -8.22
C GLU A 346 18.44 13.85 -8.33
N LEU A 347 18.50 13.14 -7.20
CA LEU A 347 18.86 11.72 -7.15
C LEU A 347 17.95 10.89 -8.07
N LEU A 348 16.63 11.05 -7.94
CA LEU A 348 15.67 10.31 -8.72
C LEU A 348 15.70 10.71 -10.21
N HIS A 349 15.87 11.99 -10.51
CA HIS A 349 16.01 12.47 -11.88
C HIS A 349 17.23 11.85 -12.57
N ASP A 350 18.41 11.95 -11.95
CA ASP A 350 19.65 11.39 -12.50
C ASP A 350 19.59 9.87 -12.66
N LEU A 351 18.98 9.18 -11.68
CA LEU A 351 18.75 7.74 -11.75
C LEU A 351 17.87 7.37 -12.95
N LEU A 352 16.77 8.07 -13.17
CA LEU A 352 15.85 7.76 -14.27
C LEU A 352 16.43 8.15 -15.64
N VAL A 353 17.11 9.30 -15.75
CA VAL A 353 17.76 9.73 -16.98
C VAL A 353 18.88 8.77 -17.40
N SER A 354 19.71 8.32 -16.46
CA SER A 354 20.78 7.35 -16.73
C SER A 354 20.25 6.00 -17.25
N HIS A 355 18.96 5.71 -17.04
CA HIS A 355 18.27 4.52 -17.53
C HIS A 355 17.30 4.81 -18.69
N GLY A 356 17.43 5.98 -19.33
CA GLY A 356 16.77 6.29 -20.59
C GLY A 356 15.34 6.83 -20.45
N VAL A 357 14.91 7.26 -19.27
CA VAL A 357 13.62 7.96 -19.11
C VAL A 357 13.74 9.36 -19.70
N ALA A 358 12.88 9.66 -20.68
CA ALA A 358 12.82 10.98 -21.29
C ALA A 358 11.97 11.93 -20.44
N PHE A 359 12.53 13.09 -20.10
CA PHE A 359 11.82 14.19 -19.46
C PHE A 359 11.46 15.23 -20.51
N HIS A 360 10.24 15.74 -20.45
CA HIS A 360 9.73 16.75 -21.36
C HIS A 360 9.43 18.04 -20.58
N ASP A 361 9.46 19.19 -21.25
CA ASP A 361 8.97 20.42 -20.62
C ASP A 361 7.51 20.20 -20.19
N PRO A 362 7.11 20.62 -18.97
CA PRO A 362 5.75 20.39 -18.50
C PRO A 362 4.77 21.05 -19.45
N VAL A 363 3.81 20.27 -19.96
CA VAL A 363 2.64 20.81 -20.67
C VAL A 363 1.84 21.59 -19.62
N LEU A 364 2.09 22.90 -19.54
CA LEU A 364 1.27 23.79 -18.73
C LEU A 364 -0.18 23.64 -19.21
N PRO A 365 -1.15 23.42 -18.30
CA PRO A 365 -2.55 23.46 -18.71
C PRO A 365 -2.81 24.82 -19.37
N PRO A 366 -3.66 24.89 -20.42
CA PRO A 366 -4.02 26.15 -21.01
C PRO A 366 -4.56 27.06 -19.90
N VAL A 367 -3.95 28.24 -19.78
CA VAL A 367 -4.46 29.29 -18.90
C VAL A 367 -5.87 29.61 -19.39
N GLU A 368 -6.89 29.23 -18.63
CA GLU A 368 -8.25 29.66 -18.90
C GLU A 368 -8.26 31.20 -18.84
N SER A 369 -8.45 31.80 -20.01
CA SER A 369 -8.49 33.25 -20.25
C SER A 369 -9.84 33.85 -19.93
#